data_AF-A0A7G8DN81-F1
#
_entry.id   AF-A0A7G8DN81-F1
#
_cell.length_a   1.000
_cell.length_b   1.000
_cell.length_c   1.000
_cell.angle_alpha   90.00
_cell.angle_beta   90.00
_cell.angle_gamma   90.00
#
_symmetry.space_group_name_H-M   'P 1'
#
loop_
_entity.id
_entity.type
_entity.pdbx_description
1 polymer ?
#
loop_
_entity_poly.entity_id
_entity_poly.type
_entity_poly.pdbx_seq_one_letter_code
_entity_poly.pdbx_strand_id
1 'polypeptide(L)'
;MPRLEAVFWDVDGTLADTELNGHRPAFNQAFSDCGLSWNWNEQLYSELLSIPGGLQRMKCYAERIGQPIDQGLLERLRRSKQQHYLKIVSSGVVTLRPGVSRLLQELNRASVQQWIVTSSGLASVQALLKSLPSELTGIFDGMVTADDVDRHKPHPAPYRLALELSGSDQGAVVVFEDSSPGLQSAHAAGLRCLLTPSPWDAELQTSGPHAEAVVDQLGDADQNARILSGPPCAAGRITLEYLELLLTVPSR
;
A
#
# COMPACT_ATOMS: atom_id res chain seq x y z
N MET A 1 -22.58 16.52 9.07
CA MET A 1 -21.80 15.77 8.05
C MET A 1 -21.69 14.33 8.54
N PRO A 2 -21.65 13.32 7.65
CA PRO A 2 -21.32 11.95 8.07
C PRO A 2 -19.98 11.97 8.81
N ARG A 3 -19.91 11.25 9.92
CA ARG A 3 -18.72 11.18 10.77
C ARG A 3 -17.89 9.99 10.32
N LEU A 4 -16.59 10.20 10.13
CA LEU A 4 -15.65 9.11 9.85
C LEU A 4 -15.40 8.31 11.14
N GLU A 5 -15.63 7.00 11.12
CA GLU A 5 -15.41 6.12 12.27
C GLU A 5 -14.05 5.43 12.19
N ALA A 6 -13.67 4.97 10.99
CA ALA A 6 -12.41 4.28 10.77
C ALA A 6 -11.80 4.57 9.40
N VAL A 7 -10.50 4.32 9.31
CA VAL A 7 -9.78 4.27 8.04
C VAL A 7 -8.97 2.99 7.94
N PHE A 8 -8.92 2.43 6.72
CA PHE A 8 -8.15 1.22 6.43
C PHE A 8 -7.01 1.56 5.48
N TRP A 9 -5.78 1.32 5.93
CA TRP A 9 -4.56 1.66 5.22
C TRP A 9 -3.97 0.43 4.55
N ASP A 10 -3.80 0.47 3.23
CA ASP A 10 -2.77 -0.36 2.61
C ASP A 10 -1.36 0.09 3.05
N VAL A 11 -0.36 -0.77 2.88
CA VAL A 11 1.01 -0.53 3.32
C VAL A 11 1.92 -0.15 2.15
N ASP A 12 2.06 -1.07 1.20
CA ASP A 12 3.11 -1.03 0.19
C ASP A 12 2.70 -0.07 -0.91
N GLY A 13 3.39 1.06 -0.99
CA GLY A 13 3.00 2.12 -1.92
C GLY A 13 1.89 3.02 -1.37
N THR A 14 1.31 2.78 -0.19
CA THR A 14 0.31 3.67 0.44
C THR A 14 0.86 4.35 1.71
N LEU A 15 1.14 3.59 2.76
CA LEU A 15 1.78 4.15 3.96
C LEU A 15 3.24 4.54 3.68
N ALA A 16 3.95 3.70 2.95
CA ALA A 16 5.38 3.88 2.70
C ALA A 16 5.75 3.55 1.25
N ASP A 17 6.78 4.22 0.73
CA ASP A 17 7.35 3.90 -0.58
C ASP A 17 8.30 2.69 -0.44
N THR A 18 7.70 1.51 -0.34
CA THR A 18 8.40 0.25 -0.10
C THR A 18 8.95 -0.37 -1.38
N GLU A 19 8.43 -0.02 -2.55
CA GLU A 19 8.76 -0.70 -3.80
C GLU A 19 10.18 -0.35 -4.27
N LEU A 20 10.48 0.93 -4.50
CA LEU A 20 11.76 1.36 -5.05
C LEU A 20 12.92 1.28 -4.05
N ASN A 21 12.64 1.57 -2.78
CA ASN A 21 13.64 1.68 -1.73
C ASN A 21 13.70 0.46 -0.80
N GLY A 22 12.71 -0.43 -0.87
CA GLY A 22 12.66 -1.66 -0.08
C GLY A 22 12.74 -2.93 -0.93
N HIS A 23 11.70 -3.23 -1.70
CA HIS A 23 11.57 -4.47 -2.44
C HIS A 23 12.60 -4.60 -3.57
N ARG A 24 12.78 -3.58 -4.41
CA ARG A 24 13.74 -3.59 -5.51
C ARG A 24 15.18 -3.89 -5.04
N PRO A 25 15.77 -3.16 -4.07
CA PRO A 25 17.10 -3.50 -3.57
C PRO A 25 17.15 -4.90 -2.93
N ALA A 26 16.09 -5.34 -2.25
CA ALA A 26 16.01 -6.69 -1.70
C ALA A 26 16.03 -7.78 -2.79
N PHE A 27 15.35 -7.57 -3.93
CA PHE A 27 15.43 -8.45 -5.10
C PHE A 27 16.85 -8.52 -5.65
N ASN A 28 17.48 -7.36 -5.88
CA ASN A 28 18.83 -7.31 -6.45
C ASN A 28 19.87 -7.99 -5.56
N GLN A 29 19.77 -7.84 -4.24
CA GLN A 29 20.63 -8.56 -3.29
C GLN A 29 20.36 -10.07 -3.33
N ALA A 30 19.10 -10.49 -3.42
CA ALA A 30 18.76 -11.90 -3.53
C ALA A 30 19.24 -12.56 -4.84
N PHE A 31 19.20 -11.82 -5.96
CA PHE A 31 19.78 -12.27 -7.22
C PHE A 31 21.28 -12.51 -7.07
N SER A 32 21.99 -11.56 -6.46
CA SER A 32 23.43 -11.67 -6.20
C SER A 32 23.77 -12.86 -5.29
N ASP A 33 23.05 -13.05 -4.18
CA ASP A 33 23.23 -14.20 -3.27
C ASP A 33 23.03 -15.54 -3.97
N CYS A 34 22.12 -15.59 -4.94
CA CYS A 34 21.82 -16.80 -5.71
C CYS A 34 22.68 -16.96 -6.97
N GLY A 35 23.69 -16.11 -7.17
CA GLY A 35 24.61 -16.19 -8.32
C GLY A 35 24.01 -15.73 -9.65
N LEU A 36 22.90 -15.00 -9.63
CA LEU A 36 22.29 -14.42 -10.82
C LEU A 36 22.86 -13.03 -11.08
N SER A 37 23.23 -12.75 -12.33
CA SER A 37 23.72 -11.43 -12.76
C SER A 37 22.59 -10.41 -13.01
N TRP A 38 21.40 -10.66 -12.46
CA TRP A 38 20.24 -9.81 -12.68
C TRP A 38 20.33 -8.54 -11.85
N ASN A 39 19.95 -7.42 -12.46
CA ASN A 39 19.86 -6.14 -11.77
C ASN A 39 18.64 -5.38 -12.29
N TRP A 40 17.61 -5.30 -11.45
CA TRP A 40 16.44 -4.47 -11.70
C TRP A 40 16.76 -3.04 -11.26
N ASN A 41 17.21 -2.23 -12.22
CA ASN A 41 17.29 -0.78 -12.04
C ASN A 41 15.87 -0.19 -11.91
N GLU A 42 15.76 1.10 -11.58
CA GLU A 42 14.44 1.73 -11.31
C GLU A 42 13.51 1.65 -12.52
N GLN A 43 14.00 1.99 -13.71
CA GLN A 43 13.20 1.93 -14.94
C GLN A 43 12.65 0.52 -15.20
N LEU A 44 13.51 -0.50 -15.18
CA LEU A 44 13.09 -1.88 -15.40
C LEU A 44 12.15 -2.36 -14.29
N TYR A 45 12.42 -2.00 -13.04
CA TYR A 45 11.55 -2.41 -11.93
C TYR A 45 10.16 -1.80 -12.07
N SER A 46 10.05 -0.52 -12.45
CA SER A 46 8.78 0.14 -12.72
C SER A 46 7.98 -0.55 -13.83
N GLU A 47 8.63 -1.00 -14.91
CA GLU A 47 7.96 -1.83 -15.94
C GLU A 47 7.44 -3.16 -15.36
N LEU A 48 8.25 -3.80 -14.51
CA LEU A 48 7.93 -5.08 -13.89
C LEU A 48 6.86 -5.00 -12.79
N LEU A 49 6.56 -3.81 -12.25
CA LEU A 49 5.49 -3.62 -11.26
C LEU A 49 4.11 -3.97 -11.82
N SER A 50 3.92 -3.87 -13.14
CA SER A 50 2.71 -4.34 -13.83
C SER A 50 2.43 -5.84 -13.64
N ILE A 51 3.44 -6.63 -13.26
CA ILE A 51 3.30 -8.05 -12.95
C ILE A 51 3.03 -8.19 -11.44
N PRO A 52 1.84 -8.66 -11.04
CA PRO A 52 1.46 -8.75 -9.63
C PRO A 52 2.26 -9.85 -8.92
N GLY A 53 2.73 -9.54 -7.71
CA GLY A 53 3.42 -10.48 -6.85
C GLY A 53 4.89 -10.75 -7.25
N GLY A 54 5.78 -10.65 -6.26
CA GLY A 54 7.22 -10.78 -6.46
C GLY A 54 7.68 -12.09 -7.10
N LEU A 55 7.02 -13.21 -6.77
CA LEU A 55 7.35 -14.52 -7.34
C LEU A 55 7.03 -14.60 -8.83
N GLN A 56 5.83 -14.15 -9.21
CA GLN A 56 5.42 -14.14 -10.61
C GLN A 56 6.29 -13.19 -11.43
N ARG A 57 6.62 -12.02 -10.86
CA ARG A 57 7.54 -11.06 -11.46
C ARG A 57 8.90 -11.66 -11.78
N MET A 58 9.50 -12.38 -10.82
CA MET A 58 10.77 -13.10 -11.06
C MET A 58 10.65 -14.15 -12.16
N LYS A 59 9.58 -14.95 -12.15
CA LYS A 59 9.34 -15.99 -13.19
C LYS A 59 9.19 -15.39 -14.59
N CYS A 60 8.33 -14.39 -14.75
CA CYS A 60 8.12 -13.72 -16.03
C CYS A 60 9.39 -13.05 -16.54
N TYR A 61 10.17 -12.41 -15.64
CA TYR A 61 11.46 -11.84 -16.02
C TYR A 61 12.46 -12.92 -16.48
N ALA A 62 12.56 -14.03 -15.74
CA ALA A 62 13.39 -15.18 -16.06
C ALA A 62 13.08 -15.73 -17.46
N GLU A 63 11.79 -15.90 -17.77
CA GLU A 63 11.31 -16.34 -19.07
C GLU A 63 11.64 -15.31 -20.17
N ARG A 64 11.40 -14.02 -19.91
CA ARG A 64 11.68 -12.91 -20.85
C ARG A 64 13.15 -12.86 -21.29
N ILE A 65 14.09 -13.20 -20.42
CA ILE A 65 15.53 -13.18 -20.72
C ILE A 65 16.10 -14.55 -21.11
N GLY A 66 15.25 -15.58 -21.25
CA GLY A 66 15.68 -16.93 -21.63
C GLY A 66 16.48 -17.67 -20.54
N GLN A 67 16.28 -17.33 -19.27
CA GLN A 67 16.93 -17.94 -18.11
C GLN A 67 15.89 -18.48 -17.12
N PRO A 68 15.06 -19.47 -17.50
CA PRO A 68 14.02 -19.99 -16.62
C PRO A 68 14.63 -20.53 -15.32
N ILE A 69 14.00 -20.18 -14.20
CA ILE A 69 14.42 -20.60 -12.87
C ILE A 69 13.60 -21.80 -12.40
N ASP A 70 14.26 -22.80 -11.82
CA ASP A 70 13.56 -23.93 -11.21
C ASP A 70 12.93 -23.55 -9.86
N GLN A 71 12.09 -24.46 -9.34
CA GLN A 71 11.38 -24.26 -8.07
C GLN A 71 12.35 -24.09 -6.89
N GLY A 72 13.48 -24.81 -6.88
CA GLY A 72 14.45 -24.75 -5.80
C GLY A 72 15.19 -23.41 -5.75
N LEU A 73 15.56 -22.86 -6.90
CA LEU A 73 16.13 -21.52 -7.02
C LEU A 73 15.12 -20.44 -6.65
N LEU A 74 13.86 -20.57 -7.09
CA LEU A 74 12.80 -19.64 -6.73
C LEU A 74 12.57 -19.57 -5.20
N GLU A 75 12.61 -20.71 -4.51
CA GLU A 75 12.49 -20.76 -3.05
C GLU A 75 13.68 -20.11 -2.34
N ARG A 76 14.90 -20.30 -2.85
CA ARG A 76 16.10 -19.60 -2.33
C ARG A 76 16.00 -18.09 -2.53
N LEU A 77 15.60 -17.65 -3.72
CA LEU A 77 15.37 -16.24 -4.03
C LEU A 77 14.33 -15.62 -3.10
N ARG A 78 13.18 -16.29 -2.91
CA ARG A 78 12.13 -15.85 -2.00
C ARG A 78 12.67 -15.65 -0.58
N ARG A 79 13.42 -16.62 -0.07
CA ARG A 79 13.97 -16.60 1.29
C ARG A 79 15.00 -15.49 1.46
N SER A 80 15.98 -15.38 0.54
CA SER A 80 17.00 -14.34 0.58
C SER A 80 16.37 -12.95 0.45
N LYS A 81 15.44 -12.76 -0.49
CA LYS A 81 14.71 -11.48 -0.66
C LYS A 81 13.99 -11.07 0.62
N GLN A 82 13.31 -12.01 1.29
CA GLN A 82 12.62 -11.71 2.55
C GLN A 82 13.62 -11.24 3.63
N GLN A 83 14.77 -11.91 3.76
CA GLN A 83 15.79 -11.53 4.73
C GLN A 83 16.36 -10.13 4.46
N HIS A 84 16.67 -9.82 3.20
CA HIS A 84 17.17 -8.50 2.82
C HIS A 84 16.13 -7.41 2.99
N TYR A 85 14.89 -7.67 2.60
CA TYR A 85 13.80 -6.70 2.79
C TYR A 85 13.62 -6.34 4.27
N LEU A 86 13.59 -7.33 5.17
CA LEU A 86 13.46 -7.07 6.61
C LEU A 86 14.63 -6.22 7.15
N LYS A 87 15.86 -6.47 6.68
CA LYS A 87 17.03 -5.66 7.06
C LYS A 87 16.94 -4.22 6.54
N ILE A 88 16.52 -4.03 5.29
CA ILE A 88 16.39 -2.71 4.66
C ILE A 88 15.30 -1.88 5.33
N VAL A 89 14.15 -2.49 5.63
CA VAL A 89 13.09 -1.79 6.36
C VAL A 89 13.56 -1.42 7.77
N SER A 90 14.22 -2.36 8.47
CA SER A 90 14.73 -2.12 9.82
C SER A 90 15.85 -1.07 9.89
N SER A 91 16.50 -0.73 8.77
CA SER A 91 17.52 0.33 8.74
C SER A 91 16.95 1.74 8.60
N GLY A 92 15.63 1.88 8.39
CA GLY A 92 14.94 3.16 8.27
C GLY A 92 15.05 3.81 6.88
N VAL A 93 15.54 3.09 5.88
CA VAL A 93 15.63 3.58 4.48
C VAL A 93 14.25 3.74 3.85
N VAL A 94 13.29 2.90 4.25
CA VAL A 94 11.90 2.99 3.80
C VAL A 94 11.17 4.03 4.65
N THR A 95 10.79 5.15 4.03
CA THR A 95 10.09 6.25 4.70
C THR A 95 8.61 6.24 4.38
N LEU A 96 7.83 6.86 5.26
CA LEU A 96 6.42 7.14 5.00
C LEU A 96 6.25 8.03 3.78
N ARG A 97 5.15 7.86 3.05
CA ARG A 97 4.80 8.75 1.94
C ARG A 97 4.42 10.15 2.46
N PRO A 98 4.59 11.20 1.64
CA PRO A 98 4.22 12.55 2.03
C PRO A 98 2.78 12.67 2.51
N GLY A 99 2.60 13.32 3.66
CA GLY A 99 1.32 13.53 4.33
C GLY A 99 0.84 12.39 5.21
N VAL A 100 1.43 11.18 5.13
CA VAL A 100 0.98 10.02 5.92
C VAL A 100 1.15 10.26 7.41
N SER A 101 2.35 10.62 7.88
CA SER A 101 2.60 10.86 9.32
C SER A 101 1.67 11.92 9.90
N ARG A 102 1.48 13.02 9.17
CA ARG A 102 0.55 14.09 9.54
C ARG A 102 -0.87 13.57 9.67
N LEU A 103 -1.38 12.86 8.65
CA LEU A 103 -2.76 12.40 8.63
C LEU A 103 -3.01 11.35 9.71
N LEU A 104 -2.08 10.41 9.92
CA LEU A 104 -2.16 9.44 11.01
C LEU A 104 -2.36 10.14 12.37
N GLN A 105 -1.57 11.17 12.65
CA GLN A 105 -1.68 11.95 13.90
C GLN A 105 -2.98 12.76 13.98
N GLU A 106 -3.44 13.32 12.87
CA GLU A 106 -4.70 14.06 12.77
C GLU A 106 -5.89 13.15 13.11
N LEU A 107 -5.95 11.97 12.49
CA LEU A 107 -6.99 10.97 12.73
C LEU A 107 -6.96 10.42 14.16
N ASN A 108 -5.76 10.17 14.70
CA ASN A 108 -5.59 9.76 16.10
C ASN A 108 -6.13 10.81 17.08
N ARG A 109 -5.84 12.11 16.87
CA ARG A 109 -6.38 13.19 17.71
C ARG A 109 -7.90 13.29 17.64
N ALA A 110 -8.49 12.90 16.51
CA ALA A 110 -9.93 12.86 16.30
C ALA A 110 -10.60 11.55 16.78
N SER A 111 -9.83 10.60 17.32
CA SER A 111 -10.31 9.28 17.72
C SER A 111 -10.99 8.49 16.58
N VAL A 112 -10.48 8.64 15.37
CA VAL A 112 -10.84 7.79 14.22
C VAL A 112 -9.98 6.52 14.30
N GLN A 113 -10.62 5.35 14.24
CA GLN A 113 -9.89 4.07 14.28
C GLN A 113 -9.03 3.90 13.03
N GLN A 114 -7.84 3.34 13.19
CA GLN A 114 -6.88 3.17 12.10
C GLN A 114 -6.45 1.72 12.02
N TRP A 115 -6.76 1.07 10.90
CA TRP A 115 -6.39 -0.33 10.66
C TRP A 115 -5.47 -0.47 9.46
N ILE A 116 -4.56 -1.43 9.52
CA ILE A 116 -3.78 -1.85 8.36
C ILE A 116 -4.51 -2.98 7.64
N VAL A 117 -4.62 -2.94 6.31
CA VAL A 117 -5.13 -4.03 5.49
C VAL A 117 -4.23 -4.21 4.28
N THR A 118 -3.43 -5.27 4.26
CA THR A 118 -2.34 -5.42 3.28
C THR A 118 -2.20 -6.82 2.70
N SER A 119 -1.60 -6.91 1.51
CA SER A 119 -1.13 -8.16 0.90
C SER A 119 0.27 -8.59 1.39
N SER A 120 0.90 -7.80 2.26
CA SER A 120 2.14 -8.17 2.93
C SER A 120 1.87 -9.08 4.13
N GLY A 121 2.80 -9.99 4.43
CA GLY A 121 2.74 -10.85 5.61
C GLY A 121 3.09 -10.08 6.89
N LEU A 122 2.70 -10.64 8.04
CA LEU A 122 2.80 -9.99 9.36
C LEU A 122 4.23 -9.53 9.70
N ALA A 123 5.22 -10.35 9.40
CA ALA A 123 6.62 -10.04 9.70
C ALA A 123 7.11 -8.77 8.96
N SER A 124 6.67 -8.56 7.73
CA SER A 124 7.01 -7.37 6.93
C SER A 124 6.37 -6.11 7.52
N VAL A 125 5.09 -6.19 7.87
CA VAL A 125 4.34 -5.08 8.50
C VAL A 125 4.97 -4.71 9.83
N GLN A 126 5.25 -5.70 10.69
CA GLN A 126 5.88 -5.46 11.99
C GLN A 126 7.28 -4.84 11.87
N ALA A 127 8.06 -5.21 10.86
CA ALA A 127 9.37 -4.59 10.62
C ALA A 127 9.22 -3.11 10.25
N LEU A 128 8.25 -2.77 9.37
CA LEU A 128 7.95 -1.38 9.00
C LEU A 128 7.48 -0.57 10.20
N LEU A 129 6.54 -1.10 10.98
CA LEU A 129 6.02 -0.40 12.15
C LEU A 129 7.11 -0.12 13.20
N LYS A 130 8.08 -1.02 13.35
CA LYS A 130 9.24 -0.82 14.24
C LYS A 130 10.21 0.25 13.74
N SER A 131 10.24 0.53 12.44
CA SER A 131 11.09 1.59 11.87
C SER A 131 10.40 2.96 11.85
N LEU A 132 9.12 3.04 12.20
CA LEU A 132 8.40 4.31 12.23
C LEU A 132 8.85 5.21 13.40
N PRO A 133 8.71 6.53 13.26
CA PRO A 133 8.92 7.47 14.35
C PRO A 133 8.13 7.11 15.61
N SER A 134 8.74 7.32 16.78
CA SER A 134 8.18 6.89 18.07
C SER A 134 6.80 7.47 18.37
N GLU A 135 6.49 8.65 17.85
CA GLU A 135 5.19 9.32 17.97
C GLU A 135 4.05 8.61 17.24
N LEU A 136 4.35 7.66 16.35
CA LEU A 136 3.37 6.81 15.66
C LEU A 136 3.25 5.42 16.30
N THR A 137 3.96 5.17 17.40
CA THR A 137 3.88 3.87 18.10
C THR A 137 2.47 3.65 18.62
N GLY A 138 1.87 2.51 18.27
CA GLY A 138 0.53 2.14 18.72
C GLY A 138 -0.60 2.96 18.08
N ILE A 139 -0.33 3.64 16.96
CA ILE A 139 -1.34 4.45 16.25
C ILE A 139 -2.39 3.62 15.50
N PHE A 140 -2.10 2.35 15.24
CA PHE A 140 -3.01 1.42 14.58
C PHE A 140 -3.71 0.55 15.61
N ASP A 141 -5.04 0.52 15.56
CA ASP A 141 -5.90 -0.27 16.45
C ASP A 141 -5.90 -1.76 16.10
N GLY A 142 -5.57 -2.09 14.85
CA GLY A 142 -5.47 -3.46 14.39
C GLY A 142 -4.88 -3.59 12.98
N MET A 143 -4.71 -4.84 12.54
CA MET A 143 -4.24 -5.14 11.20
C MET A 143 -4.83 -6.43 10.66
N VAL A 144 -5.01 -6.48 9.35
CA VAL A 144 -5.28 -7.68 8.54
C VAL A 144 -4.16 -7.78 7.50
N THR A 145 -3.44 -8.89 7.54
CA THR A 145 -2.28 -9.16 6.70
C THR A 145 -2.59 -10.31 5.73
N ALA A 146 -1.64 -10.62 4.84
CA ALA A 146 -1.78 -11.78 3.97
C ALA A 146 -1.86 -13.11 4.75
N ASP A 147 -1.38 -13.15 5.98
CA ASP A 147 -1.38 -14.37 6.80
C ASP A 147 -2.76 -14.64 7.45
N ASP A 148 -3.66 -13.66 7.46
CA ASP A 148 -4.97 -13.72 8.14
C ASP A 148 -6.12 -14.18 7.22
N VAL A 149 -5.87 -14.34 5.91
CA VAL A 149 -6.90 -14.61 4.90
C VAL A 149 -6.45 -15.59 3.82
N ASP A 150 -7.35 -16.51 3.44
CA ASP A 150 -7.09 -17.46 2.34
C ASP A 150 -7.22 -16.83 0.94
N ARG A 151 -8.03 -15.77 0.82
CA ARG A 151 -8.32 -15.08 -0.45
C ARG A 151 -7.83 -13.64 -0.38
N HIS A 152 -6.79 -13.34 -1.14
CA HIS A 152 -6.14 -12.03 -1.15
C HIS A 152 -6.80 -11.05 -2.14
N LYS A 153 -6.43 -9.76 -2.04
CA LYS A 153 -6.82 -8.71 -3.00
C LYS A 153 -6.57 -9.22 -4.44
N PRO A 154 -7.54 -9.13 -5.38
CA PRO A 154 -8.75 -8.30 -5.39
C PRO A 154 -9.98 -8.87 -4.68
N HIS A 155 -9.87 -10.05 -4.05
CA HIS A 155 -10.99 -10.59 -3.29
C HIS A 155 -11.26 -9.73 -2.04
N PRO A 156 -12.54 -9.42 -1.70
CA PRO A 156 -12.89 -8.50 -0.60
C PRO A 156 -12.67 -9.06 0.81
N ALA A 157 -12.13 -10.27 0.95
CA ALA A 157 -12.00 -10.93 2.25
C ALA A 157 -11.14 -10.15 3.26
N PRO A 158 -10.00 -9.55 2.88
CA PRO A 158 -9.17 -8.77 3.82
C PRO A 158 -9.94 -7.57 4.41
N TYR A 159 -10.66 -6.84 3.56
CA TYR A 159 -11.41 -5.66 4.00
C TYR A 159 -12.68 -6.02 4.77
N ARG A 160 -13.36 -7.12 4.43
CA ARG A 160 -14.50 -7.63 5.21
C ARG A 160 -14.06 -8.09 6.60
N LEU A 161 -12.90 -8.74 6.70
CA LEU A 161 -12.33 -9.12 7.98
C LEU A 161 -11.98 -7.88 8.82
N ALA A 162 -11.40 -6.84 8.21
CA ALA A 162 -11.12 -5.58 8.90
C ALA A 162 -12.40 -4.87 9.39
N LEU A 163 -13.49 -4.88 8.60
CA LEU A 163 -14.80 -4.39 9.05
C LEU A 163 -15.32 -5.16 10.26
N GLU A 164 -15.29 -6.50 10.20
CA GLU A 164 -15.73 -7.37 11.29
C GLU A 164 -14.94 -7.10 12.57
N LEU A 165 -13.61 -7.06 12.48
CA LEU A 165 -12.73 -6.89 13.64
C LEU A 165 -12.78 -5.47 14.23
N SER A 166 -12.93 -4.43 13.39
CA SER A 166 -13.02 -3.05 13.86
C SER A 166 -14.40 -2.68 14.42
N GLY A 167 -15.44 -3.43 14.04
CA GLY A 167 -16.83 -3.14 14.41
C GLY A 167 -17.38 -1.83 13.82
N SER A 168 -16.70 -1.26 12.83
CA SER A 168 -17.05 0.04 12.22
C SER A 168 -18.19 -0.10 11.23
N ASP A 169 -19.03 0.94 11.08
CA ASP A 169 -20.02 0.97 10.01
C ASP A 169 -19.33 1.11 8.65
N GLN A 170 -19.65 0.21 7.72
CA GLN A 170 -19.17 0.22 6.34
C GLN A 170 -19.36 1.59 5.67
N GLY A 171 -20.46 2.29 5.97
CA GLY A 171 -20.75 3.63 5.43
C GLY A 171 -19.89 4.76 6.01
N ALA A 172 -19.14 4.48 7.08
CA ALA A 172 -18.31 5.41 7.83
C ALA A 172 -16.80 5.06 7.78
N VAL A 173 -16.40 4.25 6.79
CA VAL A 173 -15.00 3.86 6.55
C VAL A 173 -14.51 4.37 5.19
N VAL A 174 -13.26 4.87 5.18
CA VAL A 174 -12.51 5.15 3.95
C VAL A 174 -11.26 4.28 3.89
N VAL A 175 -11.04 3.64 2.75
CA VAL A 175 -9.84 2.85 2.44
C VAL A 175 -8.82 3.74 1.73
N PHE A 176 -7.53 3.59 2.07
CA PHE A 176 -6.40 4.13 1.31
C PHE A 176 -5.70 3.00 0.57
N GLU A 177 -5.52 3.15 -0.74
CA GLU A 177 -4.90 2.16 -1.63
C GLU A 177 -4.05 2.82 -2.70
N ASP A 178 -3.14 2.08 -3.32
CA ASP A 178 -2.31 2.55 -4.44
C ASP A 178 -2.47 1.71 -5.70
N SER A 179 -3.23 0.60 -5.64
CA SER A 179 -3.25 -0.43 -6.66
C SER A 179 -4.65 -0.80 -7.14
N SER A 180 -4.77 -1.24 -8.40
CA SER A 180 -6.04 -1.72 -8.98
C SER A 180 -6.63 -2.94 -8.23
N PRO A 181 -5.85 -3.99 -7.87
CA PRO A 181 -6.39 -5.09 -7.06
C PRO A 181 -6.87 -4.63 -5.69
N GLY A 182 -6.19 -3.66 -5.09
CA GLY A 182 -6.58 -3.05 -3.84
C GLY A 182 -7.91 -2.32 -3.90
N LEU A 183 -8.06 -1.44 -4.90
CA LEU A 183 -9.32 -0.74 -5.18
C LEU A 183 -10.49 -1.72 -5.41
N GLN A 184 -10.27 -2.74 -6.23
CA GLN A 184 -11.29 -3.76 -6.51
C GLN A 184 -11.72 -4.50 -5.24
N SER A 185 -10.78 -4.81 -4.35
CA SER A 185 -11.06 -5.46 -3.08
C SER A 185 -11.89 -4.56 -2.15
N ALA A 186 -11.54 -3.28 -2.05
CA ALA A 186 -12.27 -2.29 -1.25
C ALA A 186 -13.71 -2.13 -1.76
N HIS A 187 -13.89 -1.92 -3.06
CA HIS A 187 -15.21 -1.79 -3.68
C HIS A 187 -16.05 -3.07 -3.55
N ALA A 188 -15.44 -4.25 -3.69
CA ALA A 188 -16.16 -5.52 -3.50
C ALA A 188 -16.53 -5.79 -2.04
N ALA A 189 -15.89 -5.10 -1.09
CA ALA A 189 -16.30 -5.02 0.32
C ALA A 189 -17.33 -3.90 0.56
N GLY A 190 -17.68 -3.14 -0.49
CA GLY A 190 -18.59 -2.01 -0.47
C GLY A 190 -18.06 -0.79 0.27
N LEU A 191 -16.73 -0.66 0.36
CA LEU A 191 -16.06 0.46 1.01
C LEU A 191 -15.67 1.51 -0.01
N ARG A 192 -15.66 2.76 0.46
CA ARG A 192 -15.14 3.90 -0.28
C ARG A 192 -13.62 3.87 -0.26
N CYS A 193 -12.99 4.31 -1.35
CA CYS A 193 -11.56 4.25 -1.53
C CYS A 193 -11.00 5.59 -2.01
N LEU A 194 -9.98 6.08 -1.32
CA LEU A 194 -9.08 7.13 -1.79
C LEU A 194 -7.84 6.45 -2.35
N LEU A 195 -7.59 6.65 -3.65
CA LEU A 195 -6.42 6.12 -4.31
C LEU A 195 -5.23 7.08 -4.27
N THR A 196 -4.07 6.53 -3.98
CA THR A 196 -2.76 7.18 -4.08
C THR A 196 -1.85 6.41 -5.05
N PRO A 197 -2.12 6.39 -6.37
CA PRO A 197 -1.39 5.55 -7.30
C PRO A 197 0.13 5.78 -7.26
N SER A 198 0.88 4.74 -7.57
CA SER A 198 2.29 4.87 -7.88
C SER A 198 2.50 5.86 -9.04
N PRO A 199 3.57 6.69 -9.04
CA PRO A 199 3.87 7.58 -10.17
C PRO A 199 4.06 6.84 -11.50
N TRP A 200 4.31 5.53 -11.43
CA TRP A 200 4.56 4.65 -12.58
C TRP A 200 3.29 3.97 -13.13
N ASP A 201 2.16 4.06 -12.43
CA ASP A 201 0.89 3.48 -12.86
C ASP A 201 0.01 4.54 -13.56
N ALA A 202 0.37 4.83 -14.81
CA ALA A 202 -0.30 5.84 -15.62
C ALA A 202 -1.78 5.50 -15.88
N GLU A 203 -2.12 4.21 -15.94
CA GLU A 203 -3.49 3.76 -16.12
C GLU A 203 -4.32 4.13 -14.89
N LEU A 204 -3.85 3.81 -13.69
CA LEU A 204 -4.56 4.12 -12.46
C LEU A 204 -4.67 5.64 -12.18
N GLN A 205 -3.72 6.44 -12.68
CA GLN A 205 -3.76 7.91 -12.57
C GLN A 205 -4.76 8.58 -13.52
N THR A 206 -5.02 8.02 -14.70
CA THR A 206 -5.75 8.71 -15.79
C THR A 206 -7.09 8.07 -16.12
N SER A 207 -7.15 6.73 -16.10
CA SER A 207 -8.24 5.92 -16.63
C SER A 207 -8.68 4.83 -15.66
N GLY A 208 -8.14 4.84 -14.43
CA GLY A 208 -8.39 3.84 -13.40
C GLY A 208 -9.86 3.75 -12.99
N PRO A 209 -10.26 2.65 -12.32
CA PRO A 209 -11.63 2.48 -11.85
C PRO A 209 -12.01 3.63 -10.90
N HIS A 210 -13.30 3.97 -10.84
CA HIS A 210 -13.80 5.17 -10.16
C HIS A 210 -13.70 5.08 -8.63
N ALA A 211 -12.51 5.32 -8.07
CA ALA A 211 -12.33 5.66 -6.67
C ALA A 211 -13.03 7.00 -6.34
N GLU A 212 -13.45 7.21 -5.08
CA GLU A 212 -14.05 8.47 -4.63
C GLU A 212 -13.12 9.68 -4.84
N ALA A 213 -11.82 9.45 -4.68
CA ALA A 213 -10.78 10.40 -5.04
C ALA A 213 -9.51 9.68 -5.47
N VAL A 214 -8.75 10.31 -6.37
CA VAL A 214 -7.42 9.87 -6.80
C VAL A 214 -6.48 11.04 -6.60
N VAL A 215 -5.42 10.84 -5.83
CA VAL A 215 -4.44 11.88 -5.48
C VAL A 215 -3.03 11.33 -5.65
N ASP A 216 -2.04 12.17 -5.93
CA ASP A 216 -0.65 11.70 -6.07
C ASP A 216 0.06 11.44 -4.73
N GLN A 217 -0.39 12.10 -3.66
CA GLN A 217 0.10 11.96 -2.29
C GLN A 217 -0.91 12.58 -1.31
N LEU A 218 -0.68 12.42 0.00
CA LEU A 218 -1.59 12.95 1.03
C LEU A 218 -1.24 14.38 1.45
N GLY A 219 -0.03 14.82 1.15
CA GLY A 219 0.44 16.21 1.25
C GLY A 219 0.82 16.67 2.66
N ASP A 220 1.82 17.53 2.72
CA ASP A 220 2.38 18.20 3.89
C ASP A 220 2.42 19.73 3.69
N ALA A 221 2.87 20.49 4.69
CA ALA A 221 2.92 21.95 4.61
C ALA A 221 3.77 22.46 3.42
N ASP A 222 4.86 21.75 3.11
CA ASP A 222 5.80 22.12 2.04
C ASP A 222 5.61 21.31 0.76
N GLN A 223 4.65 20.37 0.74
CA GLN A 223 4.45 19.45 -0.38
C GLN A 223 2.96 19.15 -0.57
N ASN A 224 2.30 19.87 -1.47
CA ASN A 224 0.85 19.75 -1.64
C ASN A 224 0.44 18.47 -2.38
N ALA A 225 -0.68 17.88 -1.95
CA ALA A 225 -1.42 16.86 -2.69
C ALA A 225 -2.05 17.46 -3.95
N ARG A 226 -1.90 16.78 -5.08
CA ARG A 226 -2.60 17.09 -6.32
C ARG A 226 -3.75 16.10 -6.50
N ILE A 227 -4.94 16.63 -6.68
CA ILE A 227 -6.13 15.84 -7.01
C ILE A 227 -6.10 15.52 -8.50
N LEU A 228 -6.02 14.23 -8.82
CA LEU A 228 -6.10 13.71 -10.19
C LEU A 228 -7.58 13.49 -10.59
N SER A 229 -8.40 13.05 -9.63
CA SER A 229 -9.85 12.87 -9.77
C SER A 229 -10.55 13.00 -8.41
N GLY A 230 -11.82 13.40 -8.40
CA GLY A 230 -12.64 13.56 -7.18
C GLY A 230 -12.89 15.01 -6.76
N PRO A 231 -13.47 15.24 -5.56
CA PRO A 231 -13.72 16.58 -5.05
C PRO A 231 -12.44 17.40 -4.87
N PRO A 232 -12.48 18.73 -5.07
CA PRO A 232 -11.30 19.58 -4.91
C PRO A 232 -10.83 19.60 -3.45
N CYS A 233 -9.51 19.53 -3.25
CA CYS A 233 -8.88 19.68 -1.94
C CYS A 233 -8.26 21.08 -1.82
N ALA A 234 -9.03 22.04 -1.31
CA ALA A 234 -8.60 23.45 -1.23
C ALA A 234 -7.39 23.67 -0.31
N ALA A 235 -7.19 22.78 0.68
CA ALA A 235 -6.09 22.86 1.63
C ALA A 235 -4.76 22.32 1.10
N GLY A 236 -4.76 21.74 -0.12
CA GLY A 236 -3.59 21.08 -0.70
C GLY A 236 -3.10 19.87 0.11
N ARG A 237 -3.91 19.36 1.05
CA ARG A 237 -3.57 18.29 1.99
C ARG A 237 -4.82 17.50 2.31
N ILE A 238 -4.72 16.17 2.30
CA ILE A 238 -5.83 15.29 2.69
C ILE A 238 -5.98 15.36 4.22
N THR A 239 -7.14 15.83 4.67
CA THR A 239 -7.50 16.04 6.08
C THR A 239 -8.66 15.15 6.47
N LEU A 240 -8.96 15.07 7.76
CA LEU A 240 -10.20 14.45 8.27
C LEU A 240 -11.44 15.02 7.57
N GLU A 241 -11.53 16.35 7.45
CA GLU A 241 -12.64 17.02 6.78
C GLU A 241 -12.79 16.58 5.31
N TYR A 242 -11.66 16.39 4.61
CA TYR A 242 -11.69 15.88 3.25
C TYR A 242 -12.20 14.44 3.19
N LEU A 243 -11.80 13.58 4.12
CA LEU A 243 -12.28 12.21 4.19
C LEU A 243 -13.78 12.14 4.51
N GLU A 244 -14.27 12.98 5.43
CA GLU A 244 -15.70 13.09 5.74
C GLU A 244 -16.51 13.60 4.54
N LEU A 245 -15.92 14.49 3.72
CA LEU A 245 -16.52 14.89 2.44
C LEU A 245 -16.68 13.69 1.50
N LEU A 246 -15.69 12.77 1.41
CA LEU A 246 -15.79 11.58 0.56
C LEU A 246 -16.95 10.66 0.95
N LEU A 247 -17.31 10.62 2.24
CA LEU A 247 -18.49 9.87 2.71
C LEU A 247 -19.81 10.41 2.14
N THR A 248 -19.86 11.67 1.73
CA THR A 248 -21.07 12.33 1.17
C THR A 248 -21.20 12.20 -0.34
N VAL A 249 -20.11 11.89 -1.04
CA VAL A 249 -20.12 11.79 -2.51
C VAL A 249 -20.95 10.57 -2.89
N PRO A 250 -21.86 10.64 -3.88
CA PRO A 250 -22.56 9.46 -4.36
C PRO A 250 -21.54 8.41 -4.79
N SER A 251 -21.65 7.19 -4.24
CA SER A 251 -20.88 6.04 -4.73
C SER A 251 -21.14 5.90 -6.23
N ARG A 252 -20.07 5.89 -7.03
CA ARG A 252 -20.14 5.90 -8.50
C ARG A 252 -20.28 4.50 -9.08
#